data_AF-A0A942G7C2-F1
#
_entry.id   AF-A0A942G7C2-F1
#
_cell.length_a   1.000
_cell.length_b   1.000
_cell.length_c   1.000
_cell.angle_alpha   90.00
_cell.angle_beta   90.00
_cell.angle_gamma   90.00
#
_symmetry.space_group_name_H-M   'P 1'
#
loop_
_entity.id
_entity.type
_entity.pdbx_description
1 polymer ?
#
loop_
_entity_poly.entity_id
_entity_poly.type
_entity_poly.pdbx_seq_one_letter_code
_entity_poly.pdbx_strand_id
1 'polypeptide(L)'
;MITCQVCGNDIPVSKGHCYFCGAHQQRSKTASSKERERLLRTVILKAGLPTVEEGLMRLEAELFKAKQDGVPVLRIVHGWGSGGSEGKLRESCRAYLNGKIASGFIKLALRGEDYSRHSRPGKELLNRYTYLRNSERADSNNPGITFVIL
;
A
#
# COMPACT_ATOMS: atom_id res chain seq x y z
N MET A 1 9.05 16.54 -9.11
CA MET A 1 8.42 15.22 -9.37
C MET A 1 7.47 14.92 -8.21
N ILE A 2 6.42 14.12 -8.44
CA ILE A 2 5.62 13.51 -7.36
C ILE A 2 5.72 11.99 -7.51
N THR A 3 5.69 11.27 -6.39
CA THR A 3 5.64 9.81 -6.41
C THR A 3 4.20 9.35 -6.55
N CYS A 4 3.92 8.55 -7.58
CA CYS A 4 2.59 8.01 -7.85
C CYS A 4 2.10 7.18 -6.67
N GLN A 5 0.92 7.50 -6.13
CA GLN A 5 0.36 6.77 -4.98
C GLN A 5 -0.01 5.33 -5.33
N VAL A 6 -0.16 4.97 -6.61
CA VAL A 6 -0.57 3.63 -7.07
C VAL A 6 0.60 2.70 -7.35
N CYS A 7 1.55 3.12 -8.18
CA CYS A 7 2.69 2.28 -8.59
C CYS A 7 4.02 2.70 -7.97
N GLY A 8 4.05 3.81 -7.23
CA GLY A 8 5.27 4.33 -6.60
C GLY A 8 6.32 4.87 -7.57
N ASN A 9 6.02 5.03 -8.86
CA ASN A 9 6.95 5.65 -9.82
C ASN A 9 6.90 7.17 -9.72
N ASP A 10 8.04 7.83 -9.92
CA ASP A 10 8.12 9.27 -9.99
C ASP A 10 7.59 9.79 -11.32
N ILE A 11 6.75 10.82 -11.25
CA ILE A 11 6.10 11.43 -12.41
C ILE A 11 6.17 12.97 -12.32
N PRO A 12 6.09 13.68 -13.45
CA PRO A 12 6.02 15.13 -13.48
C PRO A 12 4.77 15.66 -12.77
N VAL A 13 4.94 16.72 -11.98
CA VAL A 13 3.86 17.37 -11.21
C VAL A 13 2.77 17.97 -12.10
N SER A 14 3.11 18.26 -13.36
CA SER A 14 2.22 18.86 -14.34
C SER A 14 1.08 17.94 -14.80
N LYS A 15 1.12 16.65 -14.45
CA LYS A 15 0.23 15.65 -15.04
C LYS A 15 -0.63 14.97 -13.99
N GLY A 16 -1.95 15.06 -14.22
CA GLY A 16 -2.98 14.52 -13.32
C GLY A 16 -3.13 13.00 -13.37
N HIS A 17 -2.34 12.29 -14.18
CA HIS A 17 -2.33 10.83 -14.27
C HIS A 17 -0.90 10.30 -14.39
N CYS A 18 -0.67 9.11 -13.84
CA CYS A 18 0.58 8.38 -13.95
C CYS A 18 0.68 7.69 -15.32
N TYR A 19 1.74 7.92 -16.10
CA TYR A 19 1.91 7.26 -17.40
C TYR A 19 2.30 5.79 -17.30
N PHE A 20 2.77 5.34 -16.13
CA PHE A 20 3.17 3.95 -15.92
C PHE A 20 1.97 3.04 -15.62
N CYS A 21 1.01 3.52 -14.84
CA CYS A 21 -0.12 2.70 -14.37
C CYS A 21 -1.50 3.31 -14.64
N GLY A 22 -1.57 4.46 -15.32
CA GLY A 22 -2.82 5.16 -15.65
C GLY A 22 -3.55 5.82 -14.48
N ALA A 23 -3.07 5.65 -13.24
CA ALA A 23 -3.77 6.14 -12.05
C ALA A 23 -3.85 7.67 -11.99
N HIS A 24 -5.04 8.20 -11.75
CA HIS A 24 -5.24 9.63 -11.48
C HIS A 24 -4.60 10.02 -10.15
N GLN A 25 -3.82 11.09 -10.15
CA GLN A 25 -3.10 11.59 -8.99
C GLN A 25 -3.84 12.81 -8.45
N GLN A 26 -4.62 12.59 -7.40
CA GLN A 26 -5.47 13.64 -6.84
C GLN A 26 -4.59 14.69 -6.12
N ARG A 27 -4.68 15.96 -6.54
CA ARG A 27 -4.30 17.10 -5.70
C ARG A 27 -5.43 17.34 -4.69
N SER A 28 -5.30 16.80 -3.48
CA SER A 28 -6.32 16.99 -2.44
C SER A 28 -6.14 18.35 -1.75
N LYS A 29 -7.17 19.19 -1.80
CA LYS A 29 -7.36 20.30 -0.84
C LYS A 29 -8.44 19.91 0.18
N THR A 30 -8.09 20.18 1.45
CA THR A 30 -8.90 20.52 2.63
C THR A 30 -9.76 19.46 3.33
N ALA A 31 -9.49 19.30 4.64
CA ALA A 31 -10.20 18.53 5.69
C ALA A 31 -10.30 17.00 5.52
N SER A 32 -10.76 16.50 4.37
CA SER A 32 -11.01 15.06 4.15
C SER A 32 -9.74 14.20 4.05
N SER A 33 -8.59 14.81 3.74
CA SER A 33 -7.29 14.12 3.64
C SER A 33 -6.78 13.65 4.99
N LYS A 34 -6.99 14.43 6.06
CA LYS A 34 -6.51 14.10 7.41
C LYS A 34 -7.35 12.98 8.05
N GLU A 35 -8.66 12.98 7.84
CA GLU A 35 -9.54 11.87 8.25
C GLU A 35 -9.24 10.61 7.44
N ARG A 36 -8.98 10.73 6.14
CA ARG A 36 -8.51 9.61 5.32
C ARG A 36 -7.18 9.06 5.81
N GLU A 37 -6.21 9.90 6.18
CA GLU A 37 -4.93 9.44 6.76
C GLU A 37 -5.10 8.75 8.13
N ARG A 38 -6.13 9.12 8.91
CA ARG A 38 -6.49 8.41 10.13
C ARG A 38 -7.08 7.02 9.88
N LEU A 39 -7.72 6.80 8.72
CA LEU A 39 -8.34 5.53 8.37
C LEU A 39 -7.44 4.64 7.51
N LEU A 40 -6.64 5.25 6.62
CA LEU A 40 -5.79 4.59 5.65
C LEU A 40 -4.46 5.33 5.50
N ARG A 41 -3.36 4.68 5.86
CA ARG A 41 -2.00 5.20 5.59
C ARG A 41 -1.38 4.51 4.40
N THR A 42 -0.98 5.28 3.38
CA THR A 42 -0.18 4.76 2.27
C THR A 42 1.30 4.86 2.62
N VAL A 43 2.01 3.73 2.54
CA VAL A 43 3.44 3.64 2.82
C VAL A 43 4.15 3.21 1.55
N ILE A 44 5.06 4.05 1.05
CA ILE A 44 5.84 3.76 -0.16
C ILE A 44 7.22 3.27 0.25
N LEU A 45 7.45 1.96 0.19
CA LEU A 45 8.73 1.38 0.60
C LEU A 45 9.82 1.70 -0.41
N LYS A 46 9.53 1.63 -1.71
CA LYS A 46 10.50 1.86 -2.81
C LYS A 46 11.03 3.30 -2.96
N ALA A 47 10.59 4.25 -2.13
CA ALA A 47 11.02 5.63 -2.24
C ALA A 47 12.52 5.76 -1.91
N GLY A 48 13.30 6.27 -2.86
CA GLY A 48 14.76 6.44 -2.74
C GLY A 48 15.60 5.25 -3.21
N LEU A 49 15.00 4.27 -3.92
CA LEU A 49 15.68 3.04 -4.37
C LEU A 49 16.40 2.28 -3.23
N PRO A 50 15.71 1.98 -2.13
CA PRO A 50 16.35 1.39 -0.96
C PRO A 50 16.81 -0.05 -1.21
N THR A 51 17.71 -0.52 -0.34
CA THR A 51 17.96 -1.96 -0.19
C THR A 51 16.74 -2.68 0.39
N VAL A 52 16.76 -4.02 0.37
CA VAL A 52 15.69 -4.82 0.96
C VAL A 52 15.60 -4.57 2.47
N GLU A 53 16.74 -4.52 3.15
CA GLU A 53 16.86 -4.26 4.58
C GLU A 53 16.29 -2.88 4.94
N GLU A 54 16.66 -1.84 4.19
CA GLU A 54 16.13 -0.48 4.38
C GLU A 54 14.61 -0.43 4.17
N GLY A 55 14.10 -1.12 3.15
CA GLY A 55 12.67 -1.26 2.90
C GLY A 55 11.94 -1.94 4.06
N LEU A 56 12.50 -3.00 4.63
CA LEU A 56 11.92 -3.71 5.77
C LEU A 56 11.98 -2.90 7.07
N MET A 57 13.08 -2.18 7.34
CA MET A 57 13.16 -1.27 8.48
C MET A 57 12.11 -0.17 8.40
N ARG A 58 11.91 0.40 7.20
CA ARG A 58 10.83 1.38 6.95
C ARG A 58 9.46 0.77 7.17
N LEU A 59 9.21 -0.45 6.67
CA LEU A 59 7.96 -1.16 6.89
C LEU A 59 7.67 -1.35 8.38
N GLU A 60 8.66 -1.82 9.14
CA GLU A 60 8.53 -2.02 10.59
C GLU A 60 8.15 -0.72 11.30
N ALA A 61 8.90 0.35 11.06
CA ALA A 61 8.66 1.65 11.66
C ALA A 61 7.25 2.17 11.35
N GLU A 62 6.79 2.04 10.11
CA GLU A 62 5.46 2.50 9.72
C GLU A 62 4.33 1.65 10.31
N LEU A 63 4.51 0.33 10.47
CA LEU A 63 3.54 -0.52 11.15
C LEU A 63 3.41 -0.15 12.64
N PHE A 64 4.54 0.06 13.33
CA PHE A 64 4.53 0.52 14.72
C PHE A 64 3.87 1.88 14.87
N LYS A 65 4.26 2.84 14.01
CA LYS A 65 3.71 4.19 14.03
C LYS A 65 2.21 4.21 13.74
N ALA A 66 1.74 3.45 12.74
CA ALA A 66 0.32 3.35 12.44
C ALA A 66 -0.48 2.77 13.61
N LYS A 67 0.09 1.79 14.34
CA LYS A 67 -0.55 1.22 15.54
C LYS A 67 -0.65 2.24 16.68
N GLN A 68 0.42 3.01 16.92
CA GLN A 68 0.40 4.10 17.91
C GLN A 68 -0.59 5.21 17.53
N ASP A 69 -0.66 5.56 16.25
CA ASP A 69 -1.54 6.59 15.71
C ASP A 69 -3.00 6.13 15.59
N GLY A 70 -3.31 4.87 15.90
CA GLY A 70 -4.65 4.29 15.79
C GLY A 70 -5.15 4.15 14.35
N VAL A 71 -4.26 4.09 13.36
CA VAL A 71 -4.63 3.89 11.95
C VAL A 71 -4.95 2.42 11.73
N PRO A 72 -6.18 2.06 11.30
CA PRO A 72 -6.60 0.65 11.23
C PRO A 72 -6.07 -0.07 10.00
N VAL A 73 -5.78 0.66 8.91
CA VAL A 73 -5.39 0.07 7.62
C VAL A 73 -4.16 0.77 7.04
N LEU A 74 -3.18 0.00 6.62
CA LEU A 74 -2.07 0.48 5.81
C LEU A 74 -2.18 -0.07 4.39
N ARG A 75 -1.76 0.73 3.42
CA ARG A 75 -1.57 0.35 2.03
C ARG A 75 -0.09 0.45 1.71
N ILE A 76 0.57 -0.70 1.69
CA ILE A 76 2.01 -0.82 1.46
C ILE A 76 2.26 -0.90 -0.03
N VAL A 77 3.07 0.01 -0.56
CA VAL A 77 3.54 0.02 -1.95
C VAL A 77 5.00 -0.42 -1.94
N HIS A 78 5.23 -1.71 -2.22
CA HIS A 78 6.56 -2.32 -2.25
C HIS A 78 7.12 -2.49 -3.67
N GLY A 79 6.28 -2.32 -4.69
CA GLY A 79 6.67 -2.38 -6.11
C GLY A 79 6.27 -3.69 -6.78
N TRP A 80 6.05 -3.65 -8.10
CA TRP A 80 5.44 -4.76 -8.85
C TRP A 80 6.30 -6.03 -8.84
N GLY A 81 7.62 -5.88 -8.91
CA GLY A 81 8.60 -6.97 -8.93
C GLY A 81 8.49 -7.82 -10.20
N SER A 82 9.27 -7.49 -11.23
CA SER A 82 9.30 -8.19 -12.54
C SER A 82 10.59 -9.00 -12.78
N GLY A 83 11.28 -9.44 -11.72
CA GLY A 83 12.55 -10.18 -11.80
C GLY A 83 13.75 -9.25 -11.66
N GLY A 84 14.55 -9.44 -10.60
CA GLY A 84 15.64 -8.56 -10.18
C GLY A 84 15.49 -8.09 -8.73
N SER A 85 16.23 -7.05 -8.33
CA SER A 85 16.26 -6.52 -6.96
C SER A 85 14.88 -6.07 -6.45
N GLU A 86 14.03 -5.52 -7.32
CA GLU A 86 12.66 -5.10 -6.97
C GLU A 86 11.73 -6.26 -6.64
N GLY A 87 11.96 -7.44 -7.23
CA GLY A 87 11.23 -8.67 -6.87
C GLY A 87 11.53 -9.10 -5.44
N LYS A 88 12.79 -8.94 -5.00
CA LYS A 88 13.22 -9.31 -3.65
C LYS A 88 12.51 -8.50 -2.58
N LEU A 89 12.34 -7.18 -2.76
CA LEU A 89 11.64 -6.34 -1.78
C LEU A 89 10.18 -6.76 -1.61
N ARG A 90 9.47 -7.05 -2.71
CA ARG A 90 8.09 -7.56 -2.67
C ARG A 90 7.99 -8.88 -1.89
N GLU A 91 8.86 -9.84 -2.20
CA GLU A 91 8.88 -11.15 -1.54
C GLU A 91 9.22 -11.03 -0.05
N SER A 92 10.27 -10.29 0.29
CA SER A 92 10.69 -10.03 1.67
C SER A 92 9.62 -9.28 2.46
N CYS A 93 8.96 -8.28 1.88
CA CYS A 93 7.84 -7.58 2.51
C CYS A 93 6.70 -8.55 2.84
N ARG A 94 6.31 -9.43 1.90
CA ARG A 94 5.24 -10.41 2.13
C ARG A 94 5.62 -11.42 3.21
N ALA A 95 6.85 -11.93 3.18
CA ALA A 95 7.36 -12.84 4.20
C ALA A 95 7.35 -12.20 5.59
N TYR A 96 7.82 -10.95 5.68
CA TYR A 96 7.83 -10.18 6.92
C TYR A 96 6.41 -9.98 7.49
N LEU A 97 5.45 -9.59 6.64
CA LEU A 97 4.06 -9.42 7.04
C LEU A 97 3.43 -10.72 7.54
N ASN A 98 3.73 -11.86 6.90
CA ASN A 98 3.27 -13.17 7.39
C ASN A 98 3.82 -13.46 8.81
N GLY A 99 5.08 -13.12 9.08
CA GLY A 99 5.66 -13.23 10.42
C GLY A 99 4.91 -12.36 11.45
N LYS A 100 4.51 -11.14 11.06
CA LYS A 100 3.71 -10.25 11.92
C LYS A 100 2.27 -10.73 12.13
N ILE A 101 1.70 -11.47 11.19
CA ILE A 101 0.41 -12.17 11.39
C ILE A 101 0.60 -13.28 12.43
N ALA A 102 1.63 -14.11 12.25
CA ALA A 102 1.92 -15.22 13.15
C ALA A 102 2.20 -14.76 14.59
N SER A 103 2.84 -13.60 14.76
CA SER A 103 3.08 -12.99 16.07
C SER A 103 1.86 -12.25 16.66
N GLY A 104 0.73 -12.20 15.95
CA GLY A 104 -0.47 -11.44 16.34
C GLY A 104 -0.27 -9.92 16.31
N PHE A 105 0.80 -9.40 15.70
CA PHE A 105 1.05 -7.97 15.65
C PHE A 105 0.12 -7.25 14.68
N ILE A 106 -0.15 -7.87 13.53
CA ILE A 106 -1.17 -7.46 12.54
C ILE A 106 -2.22 -8.57 12.40
N LYS A 107 -3.45 -8.19 12.05
CA LYS A 107 -4.58 -9.14 11.89
C LYS A 107 -4.59 -9.81 10.53
N LEU A 108 -4.23 -9.07 9.47
CA LEU A 108 -4.33 -9.55 8.10
C LEU A 108 -3.39 -8.77 7.18
N ALA A 109 -2.84 -9.45 6.17
CA ALA A 109 -2.22 -8.84 5.01
C ALA A 109 -2.91 -9.35 3.73
N LEU A 110 -3.66 -8.48 3.05
CA LEU A 110 -4.33 -8.77 1.79
C LEU A 110 -3.45 -8.30 0.62
N ARG A 111 -3.08 -9.21 -0.26
CA ARG A 111 -2.30 -8.90 -1.46
C ARG A 111 -3.15 -8.09 -2.44
N GLY A 112 -2.53 -7.19 -3.20
CA GLY A 112 -3.26 -6.41 -4.21
C GLY A 112 -3.82 -7.27 -5.35
N GLU A 113 -3.23 -8.45 -5.62
CA GLU A 113 -3.83 -9.47 -6.50
C GLU A 113 -5.24 -9.89 -6.04
N ASP A 114 -5.47 -9.91 -4.72
CA ASP A 114 -6.74 -10.31 -4.09
C ASP A 114 -7.59 -9.10 -3.68
N TYR A 115 -7.21 -7.88 -4.08
CA TYR A 115 -7.94 -6.67 -3.72
C TYR A 115 -9.05 -6.35 -4.73
N SER A 116 -10.12 -7.15 -4.69
CA SER A 116 -11.27 -7.00 -5.58
C SER A 116 -12.53 -7.54 -4.92
N ARG A 117 -13.68 -6.89 -5.16
CA ARG A 117 -15.02 -7.38 -4.77
C ARG A 117 -15.37 -8.74 -5.36
N HIS A 118 -14.67 -9.15 -6.42
CA HIS A 118 -14.84 -10.43 -7.08
C HIS A 118 -14.03 -11.54 -6.41
N SER A 119 -13.04 -11.19 -5.59
CA SER A 119 -12.34 -12.14 -4.72
C SER A 119 -13.07 -12.23 -3.37
N ARG A 120 -13.11 -13.41 -2.75
CA ARG A 120 -13.68 -13.56 -1.41
C ARG A 120 -12.97 -12.69 -0.35
N PRO A 121 -11.63 -12.76 -0.19
CA PRO A 121 -10.96 -11.98 0.86
C PRO A 121 -10.99 -10.47 0.58
N GLY A 122 -10.92 -10.04 -0.68
CA GLY A 122 -11.11 -8.64 -1.05
C GLY A 122 -12.53 -8.14 -0.79
N LYS A 123 -13.56 -8.93 -1.10
CA LYS A 123 -14.96 -8.59 -0.80
C LYS A 123 -15.19 -8.41 0.70
N GLU A 124 -14.67 -9.32 1.53
CA GLU A 124 -14.77 -9.21 2.99
C GLU A 124 -14.10 -7.93 3.51
N LEU A 125 -12.91 -7.61 3.00
CA LEU A 125 -12.20 -6.38 3.36
C LEU A 125 -12.97 -5.12 2.93
N LEU A 126 -13.42 -5.05 1.68
CA LEU A 126 -14.14 -3.89 1.11
C LEU A 126 -15.52 -3.68 1.73
N ASN A 127 -16.12 -4.71 2.34
CA ASN A 127 -17.35 -4.59 3.11
C ASN A 127 -17.08 -4.06 4.51
N ARG A 128 -15.99 -4.48 5.16
CA ARG A 128 -15.59 -4.02 6.48
C ARG A 128 -15.07 -2.58 6.47
N TYR A 129 -14.29 -2.22 5.46
CA TYR A 129 -13.65 -0.91 5.31
C TYR A 129 -14.13 -0.24 4.01
N THR A 130 -15.36 0.28 4.03
CA THR A 130 -16.04 0.80 2.83
C THR A 130 -15.30 1.94 2.14
N TYR A 131 -14.51 2.73 2.89
CA TYR A 131 -13.67 3.81 2.32
C TYR A 131 -12.60 3.30 1.36
N LEU A 132 -12.22 2.01 1.43
CA LEU A 132 -11.29 1.39 0.49
C LEU A 132 -11.89 1.24 -0.90
N ARG A 133 -13.22 1.14 -1.06
CA ARG A 133 -13.85 1.00 -2.39
C ARG A 133 -13.47 2.13 -3.37
N ASN A 134 -13.10 3.29 -2.84
CA ASN A 134 -12.62 4.43 -3.63
C ASN A 134 -11.36 4.12 -4.46
N SER A 135 -10.50 3.22 -3.98
CA SER A 135 -9.25 2.84 -4.66
C SER A 135 -9.34 1.52 -5.42
N GLU A 136 -10.41 0.73 -5.25
CA GLU A 136 -10.58 -0.60 -5.87
C GLU A 136 -10.24 -0.62 -7.36
N ARG A 137 -10.78 0.34 -8.12
CA ARG A 137 -10.56 0.40 -9.58
C ARG A 137 -9.07 0.56 -9.95
N ALA A 138 -8.31 1.33 -9.17
CA ALA A 138 -6.92 1.63 -9.47
C ALA A 138 -5.94 0.59 -8.90
N ASP A 139 -6.34 -0.09 -7.83
CA ASP A 139 -5.46 -0.96 -7.03
C ASP A 139 -5.77 -2.46 -7.19
N SER A 140 -6.92 -2.82 -7.73
CA SER A 140 -7.27 -4.22 -7.96
C SER A 140 -6.28 -4.90 -8.91
N ASN A 141 -5.95 -6.15 -8.62
CA ASN A 141 -4.98 -6.95 -9.35
C ASN A 141 -3.56 -6.36 -9.40
N ASN A 142 -3.21 -5.44 -8.49
CA ASN A 142 -1.88 -4.83 -8.44
C ASN A 142 -0.95 -5.65 -7.52
N PRO A 143 -0.03 -6.47 -8.04
CA PRO A 143 0.88 -7.25 -7.21
C PRO A 143 1.89 -6.39 -6.43
N GLY A 144 2.07 -5.13 -6.79
CA GLY A 144 3.01 -4.21 -6.15
C GLY A 144 2.51 -3.53 -4.88
N ILE A 145 1.30 -3.90 -4.44
CA ILE A 145 0.72 -3.40 -3.19
C ILE A 145 0.28 -4.52 -2.25
N THR A 146 0.13 -4.19 -0.98
CA THR A 146 -0.47 -5.06 0.03
C THR A 146 -1.20 -4.20 1.07
N PHE A 147 -2.45 -4.54 1.33
CA PHE A 147 -3.25 -3.92 2.40
C PHE A 147 -3.02 -4.65 3.70
N VAL A 148 -2.70 -3.92 4.77
CA VAL A 148 -2.42 -4.47 6.10
C VAL A 148 -3.46 -3.96 7.08
N ILE A 149 -4.02 -4.87 7.88
CA ILE A 149 -5.00 -4.58 8.92
C ILE A 149 -4.33 -4.76 10.28
N LEU A 150 -4.33 -3.70 11.09
CA LEU A 150 -3.81 -3.70 12.47
C LEU A 150 -4.86 -4.20 13.47
#